data_AF-A0A537T3I0-F1
#
_entry.id   AF-A0A537T3I0-F1
#
_cell.length_a   1.000
_cell.length_b   1.000
_cell.length_c   1.000
_cell.angle_alpha   90.00
_cell.angle_beta   90.00
_cell.angle_gamma   90.00
#
_symmetry.space_group_name_H-M   'P 1'
#
loop_
_entity.id
_entity.type
_entity.pdbx_description
1 polymer ?
#
loop_
_entity_poly.entity_id
_entity_poly.type
_entity_poly.pdbx_seq_one_letter_code
_entity_poly.pdbx_strand_id
1 'polypeptide(L)' 'QCGYCQSGQIMKAAELLAKNPKPSRADIITHMNGNICRCGTYHRIIAAIERAAKEG' A
#
# COMPACT_ATOMS: atom_id res chain seq x y z
N GLN A 1 -10.78 -8.32 -9.77
CA GLN A 1 -9.92 -7.12 -9.64
C GLN A 1 -9.32 -6.84 -11.02
N CYS A 2 -9.14 -5.58 -11.46
CA CYS A 2 -8.69 -5.27 -12.83
C CYS A 2 -7.18 -5.02 -12.99
N GLY A 3 -6.44 -4.82 -11.89
CA GLY A 3 -4.98 -4.64 -11.92
C GLY A 3 -4.47 -3.24 -12.29
N TYR A 4 -5.30 -2.38 -12.88
CA TYR A 4 -4.87 -1.08 -13.41
C TYR A 4 -4.10 -0.19 -12.41
N CYS A 5 -4.55 -0.12 -11.15
CA CYS A 5 -3.91 0.70 -10.12
C CYS A 5 -2.73 0.00 -9.40
N GLN A 6 -2.46 -1.28 -9.66
CA GLN A 6 -1.53 -2.07 -8.85
C GLN A 6 -0.09 -1.57 -8.95
N SER A 7 0.37 -1.16 -10.15
CA SER A 7 1.71 -0.62 -10.33
C SER A 7 1.95 0.62 -9.46
N GLY A 8 1.00 1.57 -9.45
CA GLY A 8 1.06 2.73 -8.57
C GLY A 8 1.09 2.34 -7.09
N GLN A 9 0.22 1.42 -6.68
CA GLN A 9 0.15 0.94 -5.29
C GLN A 9 1.48 0.29 -4.84
N ILE A 10 2.10 -0.52 -5.70
CA ILE A 10 3.38 -1.17 -5.41
C ILE A 10 4.50 -0.13 -5.25
N MET A 11 4.60 0.84 -6.18
CA MET A 11 5.65 1.85 -6.10
C MET A 11 5.50 2.74 -4.86
N LYS A 12 4.27 3.12 -4.51
CA LYS A 12 4.01 3.86 -3.26
C LYS A 12 4.28 3.04 -2.01
N ALA A 13 3.95 1.75 -2.02
CA ALA A 13 4.27 0.86 -0.91
C ALA A 13 5.78 0.73 -0.71
N ALA A 14 6.53 0.55 -1.80
CA ALA A 14 7.98 0.45 -1.76
C ALA A 14 8.63 1.75 -1.24
N GLU A 15 8.15 2.92 -1.71
CA GLU A 15 8.59 4.23 -1.19
C GLU A 15 8.33 4.35 0.32
N LEU A 16 7.12 4.01 0.79
CA LEU A 16 6.75 4.06 2.20
C LEU A 16 7.67 3.17 3.04
N LEU A 17 7.84 1.90 2.65
CA LEU A 17 8.62 0.93 3.43
C LEU A 17 10.12 1.25 3.44
N ALA A 18 10.64 1.85 2.37
CA ALA A 18 12.03 2.33 2.34
C ALA A 18 12.26 3.48 3.33
N LYS A 19 11.27 4.37 3.53
CA LYS A 19 11.37 5.52 4.45
C LYS A 19 10.99 5.17 5.89
N ASN A 20 9.99 4.32 6.05
CA ASN A 20 9.47 3.87 7.34
C ASN A 20 9.24 2.35 7.28
N PRO A 21 10.21 1.54 7.73
CA PRO A 21 10.11 0.08 7.69
C PRO A 21 9.01 -0.51 8.56
N LYS A 22 8.53 0.23 9.57
CA LYS A 22 7.47 -0.21 10.51
C LYS A 22 6.32 0.79 10.54
N PRO A 23 5.63 1.02 9.40
CA PRO A 23 4.56 1.99 9.34
C PRO A 23 3.34 1.48 10.12
N SER A 24 2.62 2.38 10.77
CA SER A 24 1.30 2.05 11.31
C SER A 24 0.28 1.90 10.17
N ARG A 25 -0.85 1.26 10.46
CA ARG A 25 -1.96 1.17 9.50
C ARG A 25 -2.44 2.56 9.03
N ALA A 26 -2.45 3.55 9.94
CA ALA A 26 -2.86 4.91 9.62
C ALA A 26 -1.86 5.59 8.66
N ASP A 27 -0.55 5.31 8.82
CA ASP A 27 0.49 5.79 7.90
C ASP A 27 0.27 5.22 6.50
N ILE A 28 -0.01 3.91 6.41
CA ILE A 28 -0.28 3.24 5.13
C ILE A 28 -1.49 3.88 4.43
N ILE A 29 -2.60 4.07 5.14
CA ILE A 29 -3.81 4.68 4.56
C ILE A 29 -3.50 6.09 4.05
N THR A 30 -2.88 6.92 4.90
CA THR A 30 -2.55 8.31 4.57
C THR A 30 -1.63 8.38 3.35
N HIS A 31 -0.61 7.53 3.30
CA HIS A 31 0.36 7.50 2.21
C HIS A 31 -0.26 7.04 0.88
N MET A 32 -1.33 6.24 0.92
CA MET A 32 -2.01 5.71 -0.27
C MET A 32 -3.15 6.57 -0.80
N ASN A 33 -3.51 7.68 -0.14
CA ASN A 33 -4.65 8.53 -0.55
C ASN A 33 -4.56 9.07 -2.00
N GLY A 34 -3.36 9.17 -2.57
CA GLY A 34 -3.16 9.58 -3.97
C GLY A 34 -3.37 8.47 -5.01
N ASN A 35 -3.48 7.21 -4.58
CA ASN A 35 -3.54 6.05 -5.47
C ASN A 35 -4.95 5.44 -5.46
N ILE A 36 -5.76 5.86 -6.43
CA ILE A 36 -7.18 5.48 -6.49
C ILE A 36 -7.35 4.08 -7.10
N CYS A 37 -8.18 3.26 -6.46
CA CYS A 37 -8.61 1.95 -6.92
C CYS A 37 -10.12 1.94 -7.21
N ARG A 38 -10.51 1.74 -8.47
CA ARG A 38 -11.93 1.63 -8.85
C ARG A 38 -12.56 0.28 -8.50
N CYS A 39 -11.75 -0.78 -8.34
CA CYS A 39 -12.25 -2.08 -7.89
C CYS A 39 -12.61 -2.13 -6.40
N GLY A 40 -12.27 -1.10 -5.61
CA GLY A 40 -12.58 -1.04 -4.18
C GLY A 40 -11.77 -2.02 -3.32
N THR A 41 -10.56 -2.40 -3.74
CA THR A 41 -9.77 -3.45 -3.07
C THR A 41 -8.76 -2.94 -2.03
N TYR A 42 -8.96 -1.72 -1.52
CA TYR A 42 -8.03 -1.04 -0.59
C TYR A 42 -7.67 -1.88 0.64
N HIS A 43 -8.64 -2.56 1.26
CA HIS A 43 -8.35 -3.40 2.43
C HIS A 43 -7.34 -4.52 2.14
N ARG A 44 -7.38 -5.11 0.93
CA ARG A 44 -6.42 -6.13 0.51
C ARG A 44 -5.04 -5.52 0.23
N ILE A 45 -5.00 -4.32 -0.35
CA ILE A 45 -3.76 -3.59 -0.60
C ILE A 45 -3.07 -3.23 0.73
N ILE A 46 -3.82 -2.68 1.70
CA ILE A 46 -3.30 -2.34 3.03
C ILE A 46 -2.75 -3.58 3.73
N ALA A 47 -3.51 -4.70 3.73
CA ALA A 47 -3.06 -5.95 4.33
C ALA A 47 -1.78 -6.51 3.67
N ALA A 48 -1.62 -6.35 2.35
CA ALA A 48 -0.41 -6.76 1.65
C ALA A 48 0.81 -5.93 2.08
N ILE A 49 0.64 -4.62 2.30
CA ILE A 49 1.71 -3.73 2.77
C ILE A 49 2.09 -4.05 4.22
N GLU A 50 1.09 -4.25 5.10
CA GLU A 50 1.31 -4.68 6.49
C GLU A 50 2.06 -6.02 6.57
N ARG A 51 1.81 -6.93 5.62
CA ARG A 51 2.55 -8.18 5.50
C ARG A 51 3.98 -7.94 5.02
N ALA A 52 4.17 -7.15 3.97
CA ALA A 52 5.51 -6.83 3.45
C ALA A 52 6.40 -6.15 4.50
N ALA A 53 5.83 -5.28 5.34
CA ALA A 53 6.52 -4.65 6.47
C ALA A 53 7.00 -5.63 7.56
N LYS A 54 6.48 -6.86 7.59
CA LYS A 54 6.90 -7.92 8.52
C LYS A 54 7.93 -8.87 7.92
N GLU A 55 8.01 -8.95 6.59
CA GLU A 55 8.89 -9.87 5.86
C GLU A 55 10.26 -9.24 5.53
N GLY A 56 10.38 -7.91 5.56
CA GLY A 56 11.64 -7.17 5.36
C GLY A 56 12.30 -6.76 6.67
#